data_AF-A0A6I2WWK7-F1
#
_entry.id   AF-A0A6I2WWK7-F1
#
_cell.length_a   1.000
_cell.length_b   1.000
_cell.length_c   1.000
_cell.angle_alpha   90.00
_cell.angle_beta   90.00
_cell.angle_gamma   90.00
#
_symmetry.space_group_name_H-M   'P 1'
#
loop_
_entity.id
_entity.type
_entity.pdbx_description
1 polymer ?
#
loop_
_entity_poly.entity_id
_entity_poly.type
_entity_poly.pdbx_seq_one_letter_code
_entity_poly.pdbx_strand_id
1 'polypeptide(L)'
;MMRTHNAGSLRKSDAGRVVTLAGWVARRRDHGGVAFIDFRDASGWVQVVIRDEAVAGALRAEWCLQITGEVLARPAGNENSAVPTGEIEIMADTVVVLSEAAALPFPVDSGDEANISEEVRLKYRYLDLRREVPAANLRLRSKVTQTIRKVMEQEAFLEIETPYLTRSTPEGARDFLVPVRLQPGSWYALPQSPQLFKQLLMVAGMEKYYQIARCFRDEDFRADRQPEFTQFDLEMSFVDQEDVLAIAEKVVAQVWREVVGFEMKLPLPRMTYAVAMDKYGSDKPDLRFENTLIECTEFFSATEFRVFQAPYVGAVVMPGGASSPRRELDAWQEWAKARGAKGLAYVLVGEDGTLGGPVAKNLSEKESAGIAAHCGAGEGDAIFFAAGERSASQNLLGAVRLEIGKRCNLIAEGKWEFLWVVDAPMFEPTDDGGWTAVHHPFTGPKPEFSKTFAKDPANALAYAYDIVL
;
A
#
# COMPACT_ATOMS: atom_id res chain seq x y z
N MET A 1 -16.08 22.45 -29.27
CA MET A 1 -16.24 21.99 -27.87
C MET A 1 -17.40 22.72 -27.24
N MET A 2 -18.14 22.10 -26.31
CA MET A 2 -19.25 22.73 -25.58
C MET A 2 -18.81 23.76 -24.52
N ARG A 3 -17.51 23.82 -24.20
CA ARG A 3 -16.92 24.78 -23.27
C ARG A 3 -15.75 25.51 -23.93
N THR A 4 -15.48 26.71 -23.42
CA THR A 4 -14.36 27.57 -23.82
C THR A 4 -13.20 27.50 -22.83
N HIS A 5 -13.52 27.29 -21.55
CA HIS A 5 -12.55 27.26 -20.44
C HIS A 5 -12.90 26.09 -19.50
N ASN A 6 -11.92 25.67 -18.70
CA ASN A 6 -12.18 24.78 -17.59
C ASN A 6 -12.54 25.61 -16.34
N ALA A 7 -13.43 25.10 -15.50
CA ALA A 7 -13.94 25.85 -14.34
C ALA A 7 -12.81 26.31 -13.40
N GLY A 8 -11.94 25.39 -12.98
CA GLY A 8 -10.84 25.67 -12.05
C GLY A 8 -9.64 26.42 -12.64
N SER A 9 -9.60 26.70 -13.96
CA SER A 9 -8.47 27.42 -14.57
C SER A 9 -8.61 28.94 -14.56
N LEU A 10 -9.82 29.46 -14.32
CA LEU A 10 -10.09 30.90 -14.37
C LEU A 10 -9.39 31.65 -13.24
N ARG A 11 -8.91 32.86 -13.52
CA ARG A 11 -8.22 33.74 -12.58
C ARG A 11 -8.74 35.17 -12.70
N LYS A 12 -8.30 36.05 -11.80
CA LYS A 12 -8.59 37.49 -11.84
C LYS A 12 -8.21 38.15 -13.17
N SER A 13 -7.18 37.63 -13.85
CA SER A 13 -6.78 38.06 -15.20
C SER A 13 -7.82 37.81 -16.29
N ASP A 14 -8.83 36.99 -16.03
CA ASP A 14 -9.92 36.68 -16.96
C ASP A 14 -11.14 37.59 -16.77
N ALA A 15 -11.13 38.50 -15.80
CA ALA A 15 -12.27 39.40 -15.55
C ALA A 15 -12.66 40.23 -16.80
N GLY A 16 -13.96 40.36 -17.03
CA GLY A 16 -14.56 41.01 -18.20
C GLY A 16 -14.71 40.11 -19.44
N ARG A 17 -14.25 38.84 -19.37
CA ARG A 17 -14.42 37.89 -20.47
C ARG A 17 -15.74 37.14 -20.35
N VAL A 18 -16.41 36.93 -21.48
CA VAL A 18 -17.54 35.98 -21.57
C VAL A 18 -16.97 34.58 -21.79
N VAL A 19 -17.39 33.64 -20.93
CA VAL A 19 -16.93 32.26 -20.96
C VAL A 19 -18.12 31.31 -20.97
N THR A 20 -17.96 30.20 -21.68
CA THR A 20 -18.84 29.03 -21.57
C THR A 20 -18.14 27.92 -20.82
N LEU A 21 -18.78 27.41 -19.76
CA LEU A 21 -18.35 26.31 -18.90
C LEU A 21 -19.32 25.13 -19.03
N ALA A 22 -18.82 23.91 -18.83
CA ALA A 22 -19.64 22.69 -18.76
C ALA A 22 -19.11 21.78 -17.64
N GLY A 23 -20.00 21.24 -16.81
CA GLY A 23 -19.63 20.64 -15.53
C GLY A 23 -20.84 20.34 -14.65
N TRP A 24 -20.63 20.28 -13.34
CA TRP A 24 -21.65 19.87 -12.36
C TRP A 24 -21.85 20.93 -11.27
N VAL A 25 -23.09 21.04 -10.78
CA VAL A 25 -23.41 21.77 -9.55
C VAL A 25 -22.84 21.00 -8.37
N ALA A 26 -21.73 21.43 -7.77
CA ALA A 26 -21.23 20.78 -6.55
C ALA A 26 -22.10 21.15 -5.35
N ARG A 27 -22.34 22.45 -5.16
CA ARG A 27 -23.16 22.98 -4.07
C ARG A 27 -24.00 24.15 -4.56
N ARG A 28 -25.20 24.30 -3.99
CA ARG A 28 -26.11 25.43 -4.20
C ARG A 28 -26.33 26.15 -2.87
N ARG A 29 -26.23 27.47 -2.89
CA ARG A 29 -26.54 28.38 -1.78
C ARG A 29 -27.52 29.44 -2.28
N ASP A 30 -28.54 29.74 -1.49
CA ASP A 30 -29.60 30.69 -1.83
C ASP A 30 -29.50 31.91 -0.92
N HIS A 31 -29.59 33.11 -1.50
CA HIS A 31 -29.60 34.35 -0.74
C HIS A 31 -30.53 35.39 -1.39
N GLY A 32 -31.82 35.32 -1.04
CA GLY A 32 -32.77 36.38 -1.32
C GLY A 32 -32.99 36.66 -2.81
N GLY A 33 -33.18 35.61 -3.61
CA GLY A 33 -33.46 35.72 -5.05
C GLY A 33 -32.23 35.57 -5.96
N VAL A 34 -31.06 35.33 -5.37
CA VAL A 34 -29.82 35.02 -6.09
C VAL A 34 -29.29 33.67 -5.63
N ALA A 35 -29.01 32.77 -6.58
CA ALA A 35 -28.34 31.51 -6.28
C ALA A 35 -26.84 31.60 -6.58
N PHE A 36 -26.07 31.09 -5.62
CA PHE A 36 -24.64 30.88 -5.73
C PHE A 36 -24.40 29.39 -5.90
N ILE A 37 -23.76 29.02 -7.00
CA ILE A 37 -23.40 27.65 -7.32
C ILE A 37 -21.90 27.52 -7.29
N ASP A 38 -21.41 26.54 -6.55
CA ASP A 38 -20.04 26.08 -6.73
C ASP A 38 -20.06 25.10 -7.91
N PHE A 39 -19.58 25.54 -9.07
CA PHE A 39 -19.62 24.79 -10.33
C PHE A 39 -18.30 24.06 -10.55
N ARG A 40 -18.34 22.74 -10.66
CA ARG A 40 -17.16 21.86 -10.67
C ARG A 40 -16.97 21.18 -12.02
N ASP A 41 -15.74 21.09 -12.46
CA ASP A 41 -15.29 20.16 -13.50
C ASP A 41 -13.98 19.47 -13.09
N ALA A 42 -13.30 18.82 -14.04
CA ALA A 42 -12.07 18.10 -13.76
C ALA A 42 -10.87 18.98 -13.34
N SER A 43 -10.88 20.29 -13.62
CA SER A 43 -9.78 21.20 -13.26
C SER A 43 -9.97 21.90 -11.91
N GLY A 44 -11.14 21.76 -11.29
CA GLY A 44 -11.49 22.39 -10.01
C GLY A 44 -12.91 22.91 -10.04
N TRP A 45 -13.17 23.97 -9.28
CA TRP A 45 -14.48 24.62 -9.23
C TRP A 45 -14.37 26.13 -9.33
N VAL A 46 -15.48 26.78 -9.67
CA VAL A 46 -15.65 28.23 -9.73
C VAL A 46 -17.04 28.60 -9.22
N GLN A 47 -17.18 29.75 -8.57
CA GLN A 47 -18.50 30.24 -8.18
C GLN A 47 -19.23 30.81 -9.39
N VAL A 48 -20.49 30.44 -9.53
CA VAL A 48 -21.42 30.97 -10.53
C VAL A 48 -22.59 31.62 -9.79
N VAL A 49 -22.96 32.82 -10.21
CA VAL A 49 -24.08 33.59 -9.70
C VAL A 49 -25.21 33.56 -10.72
N ILE A 50 -26.39 33.08 -10.31
CA ILE A 50 -27.60 33.03 -11.14
C ILE A 50 -28.66 33.91 -10.50
N ARG A 51 -29.11 34.93 -11.23
CA ARG A 51 -30.15 35.89 -10.76
C ARG A 51 -31.57 35.51 -11.18
N ASP A 52 -31.72 34.60 -12.15
CA ASP A 52 -33.02 34.07 -12.53
C ASP A 52 -33.51 33.08 -11.46
N GLU A 53 -34.46 33.50 -10.62
CA GLU A 53 -35.02 32.70 -9.53
C GLU A 53 -35.66 31.38 -10.01
N ALA A 54 -36.29 31.37 -11.19
CA ALA A 54 -36.98 30.20 -11.69
C ALA A 54 -35.98 29.11 -12.10
N VAL A 55 -34.90 29.50 -12.79
CA VAL A 55 -33.80 28.61 -13.13
C VAL A 55 -33.05 28.18 -11.87
N ALA A 56 -32.66 29.14 -11.04
CA ALA A 56 -31.92 28.91 -9.80
C ALA A 56 -32.63 27.98 -8.82
N GLY A 57 -33.96 28.09 -8.70
CA GLY A 57 -34.78 27.30 -7.78
C GLY A 57 -34.90 25.82 -8.14
N ALA A 58 -34.75 25.47 -9.43
CA ALA A 58 -34.86 24.09 -9.91
C ALA A 58 -33.56 23.28 -9.71
N LEU A 59 -32.41 23.95 -9.79
CA LEU A 59 -31.10 23.28 -9.76
C LEU A 59 -30.88 22.51 -8.45
N ARG A 60 -30.31 21.30 -8.55
CA ARG A 60 -29.90 20.46 -7.42
C ARG A 60 -28.43 20.10 -7.55
N ALA A 61 -27.85 19.60 -6.45
CA ALA A 61 -26.51 19.06 -6.45
C ALA A 61 -26.36 17.97 -7.53
N GLU A 62 -25.18 17.94 -8.15
CA GLU A 62 -24.76 17.03 -9.20
C GLU A 62 -25.54 17.10 -10.53
N TRP A 63 -26.40 18.11 -10.71
CA TRP A 63 -26.95 18.43 -12.04
C TRP A 63 -25.81 18.83 -12.99
N CYS A 64 -25.85 18.31 -14.21
CA CYS A 64 -24.88 18.62 -15.25
C CYS A 64 -25.40 19.79 -16.08
N LEU A 65 -24.62 20.87 -16.14
CA LEU A 65 -25.03 22.12 -16.80
C LEU A 65 -23.99 22.55 -17.83
N GLN A 66 -24.46 23.36 -18.76
CA GLN A 66 -23.64 24.28 -19.54
C GLN A 66 -24.02 25.71 -19.15
N ILE A 67 -23.05 26.54 -18.83
CA ILE A 67 -23.25 27.90 -18.35
C ILE A 67 -22.44 28.84 -19.22
N THR A 68 -23.08 29.86 -19.78
CA THR A 68 -22.39 30.98 -20.44
C THR A 68 -22.61 32.24 -19.60
N GLY A 69 -21.54 32.97 -19.33
CA GLY A 69 -21.58 34.15 -18.48
C GLY A 69 -20.28 34.94 -18.48
N GLU A 70 -20.31 36.12 -17.87
CA GLU A 70 -19.16 37.01 -17.72
C GLU A 70 -18.37 36.70 -16.44
N VAL A 71 -17.04 36.68 -16.55
CA VAL A 71 -16.14 36.58 -15.40
C VAL A 71 -16.07 37.94 -14.70
N LEU A 72 -16.42 37.99 -13.43
CA LEU A 72 -16.34 39.20 -12.60
C LEU A 72 -15.39 38.98 -11.43
N ALA A 73 -14.75 40.06 -10.98
CA ALA A 73 -14.10 40.06 -9.67
C ALA A 73 -15.19 39.97 -8.59
N ARG A 74 -14.95 39.18 -7.55
CA ARG A 74 -15.87 39.15 -6.42
C ARG A 74 -15.93 40.52 -5.73
N PRO A 75 -17.07 40.88 -5.13
CA PRO A 75 -17.15 42.07 -4.29
C PRO A 75 -16.14 42.01 -3.15
N ALA A 76 -15.61 43.17 -2.76
CA ALA A 76 -14.64 43.27 -1.68
C ALA A 76 -15.17 42.64 -0.39
N GLY A 77 -14.39 41.73 0.21
CA GLY A 77 -14.75 40.96 1.40
C GLY A 77 -15.36 39.58 1.11
N ASN A 78 -15.68 39.26 -0.15
CA ASN A 78 -16.24 37.97 -0.56
C ASN A 78 -15.21 37.05 -1.25
N GLU A 79 -13.94 37.47 -1.29
CA GLU A 79 -12.85 36.66 -1.80
C GLU A 79 -12.65 35.40 -0.93
N ASN A 80 -12.40 34.26 -1.58
CA ASN A 80 -12.13 33.01 -0.89
C ASN A 80 -10.67 32.56 -1.11
N SER A 81 -9.78 32.87 -0.18
CA SER A 81 -8.36 32.49 -0.28
C SER A 81 -8.12 30.98 -0.23
N ALA A 82 -9.11 30.17 0.15
CA ALA A 82 -8.97 28.72 0.20
C ALA A 82 -8.96 28.08 -1.19
N VAL A 83 -9.35 28.79 -2.26
CA VAL A 83 -9.43 28.22 -3.62
C VAL A 83 -8.84 29.09 -4.72
N PRO A 84 -8.28 28.49 -5.78
CA PRO A 84 -7.60 29.24 -6.84
C PRO A 84 -8.47 30.23 -7.62
N THR A 85 -9.78 29.99 -7.70
CA THR A 85 -10.76 30.87 -8.37
C THR A 85 -11.44 31.84 -7.39
N GLY A 86 -10.93 31.95 -6.16
CA GLY A 86 -11.62 32.61 -5.06
C GLY A 86 -11.76 34.11 -5.17
N GLU A 87 -10.99 34.75 -6.06
CA GLU A 87 -11.08 36.19 -6.33
C GLU A 87 -12.13 36.54 -7.41
N ILE A 88 -12.71 35.54 -8.08
CA ILE A 88 -13.65 35.73 -9.19
C ILE A 88 -14.95 34.94 -9.00
N GLU A 89 -15.96 35.31 -9.78
CA GLU A 89 -17.21 34.58 -9.97
C GLU A 89 -17.70 34.75 -11.40
N ILE A 90 -18.60 33.88 -11.85
CA ILE A 90 -19.25 33.98 -13.15
C ILE A 90 -20.66 34.50 -12.97
N MET A 91 -21.00 35.62 -13.57
CA MET A 91 -22.39 36.05 -13.68
C MET A 91 -23.04 35.30 -14.85
N ALA A 92 -23.95 34.37 -14.56
CA ALA A 92 -24.57 33.55 -15.59
C ALA A 92 -25.61 34.32 -16.40
N ASP A 93 -25.42 34.35 -17.72
CA ASP A 93 -26.38 34.89 -18.69
C ASP A 93 -27.29 33.79 -19.23
N THR A 94 -26.73 32.61 -19.45
CA THR A 94 -27.45 31.45 -19.99
C THR A 94 -27.06 30.20 -19.23
N VAL A 95 -28.07 29.45 -18.80
CA VAL A 95 -27.91 28.16 -18.12
C VAL A 95 -28.71 27.12 -18.89
N VAL A 96 -28.02 26.09 -19.37
CA VAL A 96 -28.62 24.95 -20.05
C VAL A 96 -28.44 23.72 -19.17
N VAL A 97 -29.54 23.08 -18.80
CA VAL A 97 -29.51 21.79 -18.09
C VAL A 97 -29.21 20.70 -19.11
N LEU A 98 -28.03 20.08 -19.01
CA LEU A 98 -27.62 18.97 -19.88
C LEU A 98 -28.17 17.64 -19.36
N SER A 99 -28.18 17.47 -18.04
CA SER A 99 -28.77 16.31 -17.37
C SER A 99 -29.11 16.65 -15.94
N GLU A 100 -30.31 16.28 -15.52
CA GLU A 100 -30.70 16.30 -14.11
C GLU A 100 -30.03 15.15 -13.34
N ALA A 101 -29.89 15.31 -12.03
CA ALA A 101 -29.54 14.24 -11.11
C ALA A 101 -30.67 13.99 -10.12
N ALA A 102 -30.94 12.72 -9.85
CA ALA A 102 -31.85 12.29 -8.80
C ALA A 102 -31.27 12.59 -7.40
N ALA A 103 -32.07 12.36 -6.35
CA ALA A 103 -31.59 12.45 -4.97
C ALA A 103 -30.34 11.57 -4.77
N LEU A 104 -29.28 12.15 -4.22
CA LEU A 104 -27.98 11.50 -4.10
C LEU A 104 -27.98 10.51 -2.93
N PRO A 105 -27.37 9.32 -3.09
CA PRO A 105 -27.23 8.35 -2.01
C PRO A 105 -26.28 8.83 -0.89
N PHE A 106 -25.43 9.80 -1.20
CA PHE A 106 -24.55 10.50 -0.26
C PHE A 106 -24.10 11.85 -0.86
N PRO A 107 -23.66 12.81 -0.05
CA PRO A 107 -23.14 14.08 -0.55
C PRO A 107 -21.78 13.89 -1.26
N VAL A 108 -21.61 14.53 -2.41
CA VAL A 108 -20.37 14.47 -3.21
C VAL A 108 -19.41 15.62 -2.87
N ASP A 109 -19.93 16.73 -2.36
CA ASP A 109 -19.21 17.96 -2.01
C ASP A 109 -18.64 17.95 -0.58
N SER A 110 -19.16 17.10 0.30
CA SER A 110 -18.63 16.95 1.65
C SER A 110 -17.31 16.18 1.59
N GLY A 111 -16.19 16.88 1.83
CA GLY A 111 -14.89 16.24 2.12
C GLY A 111 -14.89 15.36 3.38
N ASP A 112 -16.05 15.19 4.02
CA ASP A 112 -16.26 14.36 5.20
C ASP A 112 -16.39 12.89 4.78
N GLU A 113 -15.31 12.13 4.92
CA GLU A 113 -15.32 10.68 4.68
C GLU A 113 -16.03 9.90 5.79
N ALA A 114 -16.21 10.51 6.97
CA ALA A 114 -16.50 9.79 8.20
C ALA A 114 -17.92 9.18 8.29
N ASN A 115 -18.82 9.49 7.35
CA ASN A 115 -20.24 9.13 7.46
C ASN A 115 -20.80 8.30 6.29
N ILE A 116 -19.97 7.75 5.39
CA ILE A 116 -20.45 6.95 4.25
C ILE A 116 -19.81 5.56 4.29
N SER A 117 -20.63 4.50 4.36
CA SER A 117 -20.12 3.13 4.35
C SER A 117 -19.43 2.78 3.04
N GLU A 118 -18.40 1.93 3.12
CA GLU A 118 -17.67 1.44 1.94
C GLU A 118 -18.60 0.76 0.92
N GLU A 119 -19.56 -0.04 1.40
CA GLU A 119 -20.56 -0.70 0.55
C GLU A 119 -21.32 0.29 -0.34
N VAL A 120 -21.80 1.40 0.23
CA VAL A 120 -22.54 2.43 -0.51
C VAL A 120 -21.62 3.13 -1.52
N ARG A 121 -20.36 3.41 -1.13
CA ARG A 121 -19.36 4.02 -2.02
C ARG A 121 -19.03 3.11 -3.21
N LEU A 122 -18.89 1.81 -2.99
CA LEU A 122 -18.61 0.84 -4.05
C LEU A 122 -19.82 0.63 -4.97
N LYS A 123 -21.04 0.54 -4.39
CA LYS A 123 -22.29 0.45 -5.16
C LYS A 123 -22.49 1.62 -6.11
N TYR A 124 -22.16 2.83 -5.67
CA TYR A 124 -22.25 4.06 -6.46
C TYR A 124 -20.87 4.63 -6.78
N ARG A 125 -19.91 3.76 -7.15
CA ARG A 125 -18.51 4.16 -7.36
C ARG A 125 -18.35 5.29 -8.37
N TYR A 126 -19.22 5.38 -9.37
CA TYR A 126 -19.22 6.47 -10.34
C TYR A 126 -19.54 7.86 -9.73
N LEU A 127 -20.26 7.92 -8.60
CA LEU A 127 -20.44 9.15 -7.82
C LEU A 127 -19.27 9.36 -6.85
N ASP A 128 -18.80 8.30 -6.19
CA ASP A 128 -17.65 8.38 -5.27
C ASP A 128 -16.39 8.89 -6.01
N LEU A 129 -16.20 8.49 -7.27
CA LEU A 129 -15.12 8.96 -8.14
C LEU A 129 -15.23 10.44 -8.56
N ARG A 130 -16.32 11.14 -8.23
CA ARG A 130 -16.42 12.60 -8.41
C ARG A 130 -15.86 13.37 -7.20
N ARG A 131 -15.73 12.71 -6.06
CA ARG A 131 -15.15 13.29 -4.83
C ARG A 131 -13.66 13.51 -5.03
N GLU A 132 -13.11 14.48 -4.30
CA GLU A 132 -11.73 14.94 -4.49
C GLU A 132 -10.70 13.82 -4.31
N VAL A 133 -10.73 13.11 -3.18
CA VAL A 133 -9.73 12.07 -2.85
C VAL A 133 -9.77 10.89 -3.84
N PRO A 134 -10.90 10.21 -4.11
CA PRO A 134 -10.94 9.12 -5.09
C PRO A 134 -10.54 9.56 -6.51
N ALA A 135 -10.94 10.75 -6.93
CA ALA A 135 -10.56 11.29 -8.23
C ALA A 135 -9.06 11.62 -8.31
N ALA A 136 -8.50 12.22 -7.25
CA ALA A 136 -7.08 12.51 -7.14
C ALA A 136 -6.24 11.22 -7.19
N ASN A 137 -6.67 10.16 -6.51
CA ASN A 137 -5.98 8.86 -6.53
C ASN A 137 -5.91 8.25 -7.93
N LEU A 138 -6.98 8.34 -8.75
CA LEU A 138 -6.94 7.87 -10.13
C LEU A 138 -6.03 8.73 -11.03
N ARG A 139 -6.04 10.05 -10.85
CA ARG A 139 -5.15 10.96 -11.59
C ARG A 139 -3.69 10.72 -11.20
N LEU A 140 -3.42 10.53 -9.91
CA LEU A 140 -2.12 10.16 -9.37
C LEU A 140 -1.62 8.86 -10.01
N ARG A 141 -2.45 7.80 -9.99
CA ARG A 141 -2.13 6.52 -10.63
C ARG A 141 -1.83 6.67 -12.12
N SER A 142 -2.61 7.48 -12.86
CA SER A 142 -2.34 7.78 -14.27
C SER A 142 -0.96 8.41 -14.44
N LYS A 143 -0.63 9.43 -13.64
CA LYS A 143 0.67 10.10 -13.67
C LYS A 143 1.82 9.14 -13.33
N VAL A 144 1.66 8.27 -12.33
CA VAL A 144 2.63 7.20 -12.02
C VAL A 144 2.91 6.33 -13.24
N THR A 145 1.87 5.80 -13.89
CA THR A 145 2.05 4.92 -15.06
C THR A 145 2.69 5.65 -16.26
N GLN A 146 2.40 6.93 -16.46
CA GLN A 146 3.06 7.74 -17.48
C GLN A 146 4.54 7.95 -17.17
N THR A 147 4.89 8.22 -15.91
CA THR A 147 6.28 8.38 -15.49
C THR A 147 7.06 7.08 -15.64
N ILE A 148 6.47 5.92 -15.27
CA ILE A 148 7.08 4.60 -15.51
C ILE A 148 7.39 4.42 -17.00
N ARG A 149 6.40 4.58 -17.88
CA ARG A 149 6.59 4.42 -19.34
C ARG A 149 7.71 5.31 -19.89
N LYS A 150 7.77 6.57 -19.44
CA LYS A 150 8.82 7.52 -19.84
C LYS A 150 10.22 7.02 -19.44
N VAL A 151 10.39 6.46 -18.24
CA VAL A 151 11.68 5.88 -17.82
C VAL A 151 12.03 4.67 -18.69
N MET A 152 11.07 3.78 -18.91
CA MET A 152 11.30 2.56 -19.68
C MET A 152 11.66 2.87 -21.15
N GLU A 153 11.00 3.85 -21.76
CA GLU A 153 11.35 4.36 -23.08
C GLU A 153 12.78 4.92 -23.14
N GLN A 154 13.18 5.72 -22.13
CA GLN A 154 14.54 6.25 -22.04
C GLN A 154 15.60 5.17 -21.88
N GLU A 155 15.25 4.05 -21.25
CA GLU A 155 16.12 2.88 -21.05
C GLU A 155 16.05 1.85 -22.20
N ALA A 156 15.36 2.21 -23.29
CA ALA A 156 15.15 1.40 -24.48
C ALA A 156 14.46 0.05 -24.23
N PHE A 157 13.55 -0.01 -23.26
CA PHE A 157 12.68 -1.16 -23.06
C PHE A 157 11.49 -1.15 -24.02
N LEU A 158 11.07 -2.34 -24.43
CA LEU A 158 9.91 -2.55 -25.29
C LEU A 158 8.65 -2.79 -24.45
N GLU A 159 7.59 -1.99 -24.64
CA GLU A 159 6.27 -2.28 -24.08
C GLU A 159 5.61 -3.35 -24.96
N ILE A 160 5.55 -4.61 -24.49
CA ILE A 160 5.01 -5.73 -25.27
C ILE A 160 3.82 -6.33 -24.51
N GLU A 161 2.65 -6.41 -25.15
CA GLU A 161 1.47 -7.03 -24.55
C GLU A 161 1.60 -8.56 -24.55
N THR A 162 1.15 -9.20 -23.48
CA THR A 162 1.14 -10.67 -23.37
C THR A 162 -0.29 -11.22 -23.26
N PRO A 163 -0.56 -12.46 -23.73
CA PRO A 163 -1.92 -13.01 -23.73
C PRO A 163 -2.51 -13.21 -22.32
N TYR A 164 -3.80 -12.95 -22.16
CA TYR A 164 -4.55 -13.27 -20.92
C TYR A 164 -5.24 -14.63 -20.94
N LEU A 165 -5.45 -15.24 -22.11
CA LEU A 165 -6.00 -16.59 -22.21
C LEU A 165 -4.84 -17.56 -22.33
N THR A 166 -4.40 -18.08 -21.19
CA THR A 166 -3.17 -18.88 -21.07
C THR A 166 -3.50 -20.33 -20.72
N ARG A 167 -2.47 -21.18 -20.64
CA ARG A 167 -2.60 -22.51 -20.06
C ARG A 167 -2.39 -22.41 -18.56
N SER A 168 -3.20 -23.13 -17.78
CA SER A 168 -2.98 -23.23 -16.33
C SER A 168 -1.61 -23.82 -16.02
N THR A 169 -0.92 -23.21 -15.07
CA THR A 169 0.37 -23.65 -14.55
C THR A 169 0.19 -24.01 -13.08
N PRO A 170 0.66 -25.18 -12.60
CA PRO A 170 0.39 -25.66 -11.24
C PRO A 170 1.19 -24.93 -10.15
N GLU A 171 1.56 -23.67 -10.37
CA GLU A 171 2.53 -22.93 -9.56
C GLU A 171 1.85 -21.71 -8.91
N GLY A 172 2.26 -21.41 -7.67
CA GLY A 172 1.80 -20.22 -6.95
C GLY A 172 0.37 -20.32 -6.44
N ALA A 173 -0.47 -19.36 -6.85
CA ALA A 173 -1.86 -19.24 -6.42
C ALA A 173 -2.79 -20.15 -7.23
N ARG A 174 -4.09 -20.14 -6.91
CA ARG A 174 -5.10 -20.78 -7.75
C ARG A 174 -5.43 -19.88 -8.95
N ASP A 175 -5.60 -20.49 -10.12
CA ASP A 175 -5.96 -19.79 -11.35
C ASP A 175 -7.47 -19.53 -11.47
N PHE A 176 -7.84 -18.39 -12.05
CA PHE A 176 -9.18 -18.21 -12.62
C PHE A 176 -9.29 -18.92 -13.97
N LEU A 177 -10.34 -19.71 -14.16
CA LEU A 177 -10.55 -20.51 -15.38
C LEU A 177 -11.58 -19.88 -16.33
N VAL A 178 -11.29 -19.96 -17.63
CA VAL A 178 -12.19 -19.49 -18.71
C VAL A 178 -12.54 -20.67 -19.63
N PRO A 179 -13.80 -21.14 -19.65
CA PRO A 179 -14.19 -22.30 -20.44
C PRO A 179 -14.15 -22.01 -21.95
N VAL A 180 -13.70 -22.99 -22.75
CA VAL A 180 -13.59 -22.85 -24.20
C VAL A 180 -14.85 -23.37 -24.89
N ARG A 181 -15.69 -22.45 -25.39
CA ARG A 181 -16.94 -22.81 -26.11
C ARG A 181 -16.72 -23.79 -27.27
N LEU A 182 -15.62 -23.64 -28.01
CA LEU A 182 -15.31 -24.44 -29.21
C LEU A 182 -14.66 -25.80 -28.89
N GLN A 183 -14.20 -26.01 -27.65
CA GLN A 183 -13.56 -27.24 -27.19
C GLN A 183 -14.13 -27.63 -25.84
N PRO A 184 -15.33 -28.25 -25.81
CA PRO A 184 -15.94 -28.70 -24.57
C PRO A 184 -15.00 -29.59 -23.76
N GLY A 185 -14.87 -29.31 -22.46
CA GLY A 185 -13.92 -29.99 -21.58
C GLY A 185 -12.50 -29.40 -21.59
N SER A 186 -12.31 -28.21 -22.17
CA SER A 186 -11.05 -27.44 -22.11
C SER A 186 -11.28 -26.04 -21.52
N TRP A 187 -10.26 -25.52 -20.84
CA TRP A 187 -10.26 -24.22 -20.19
C TRP A 187 -8.94 -23.50 -20.46
N TYR A 188 -9.02 -22.18 -20.61
CA TYR A 188 -7.87 -21.29 -20.38
C TYR A 188 -7.77 -20.95 -18.90
N ALA A 189 -6.60 -20.47 -18.50
CA ALA A 189 -6.36 -19.81 -17.22
C ALA A 189 -6.01 -18.34 -17.45
N LEU A 190 -6.51 -17.45 -16.59
CA LEU A 190 -6.03 -16.07 -16.53
C LEU A 190 -4.66 -16.03 -15.82
N PRO A 191 -3.68 -15.25 -16.32
CA PRO A 191 -2.32 -15.32 -15.82
C PRO A 191 -2.18 -14.70 -14.43
N GLN A 192 -1.49 -15.41 -13.53
CA GLN A 192 -1.05 -14.85 -12.25
C GLN A 192 0.02 -13.76 -12.40
N SER A 193 0.78 -13.83 -13.49
CA SER A 193 1.70 -12.80 -14.00
C SER A 193 2.14 -13.17 -15.43
N PRO A 194 2.80 -12.25 -16.17
CA PRO A 194 3.39 -12.56 -17.48
C PRO A 194 4.68 -13.41 -17.43
N GLN A 195 5.01 -14.05 -16.30
CA GLN A 195 6.32 -14.65 -16.01
C GLN A 195 6.87 -15.55 -17.13
N LEU A 196 6.06 -16.47 -17.65
CA LEU A 196 6.51 -17.37 -18.72
C LEU A 196 6.71 -16.63 -20.04
N PHE A 197 5.85 -15.66 -20.36
CA PHE A 197 5.93 -14.93 -21.62
C PHE A 197 7.13 -13.99 -21.66
N LYS A 198 7.43 -13.28 -20.57
CA LYS A 198 8.61 -12.40 -20.52
C LYS A 198 9.91 -13.19 -20.67
N GLN A 199 9.99 -14.40 -20.11
CA GLN A 199 11.11 -15.31 -20.35
C GLN A 199 11.20 -15.76 -21.82
N LEU A 200 10.07 -16.11 -22.45
CA LEU A 200 10.05 -16.42 -23.88
C LEU A 200 10.47 -15.23 -24.76
N LEU A 201 10.15 -14.00 -24.36
CA LEU A 201 10.60 -12.79 -25.05
C LEU A 201 12.12 -12.59 -24.92
N MET A 202 12.73 -12.97 -23.80
CA MET A 202 14.19 -13.00 -23.66
C MET A 202 14.81 -14.02 -24.62
N VAL A 203 14.24 -15.23 -24.70
CA VAL A 203 14.66 -16.26 -25.67
C VAL A 203 14.50 -15.77 -27.12
N ALA A 204 13.45 -14.98 -27.40
CA ALA A 204 13.18 -14.40 -28.71
C ALA A 204 14.12 -13.22 -29.08
N GLY A 205 15.04 -12.83 -28.19
CA GLY A 205 15.98 -11.75 -28.45
C GLY A 205 15.40 -10.34 -28.32
N MET A 206 14.31 -10.16 -27.56
CA MET A 206 13.78 -8.82 -27.28
C MET A 206 14.67 -8.02 -26.30
N GLU A 207 15.53 -8.72 -25.54
CA GLU A 207 16.53 -8.23 -24.58
C GLU A 207 16.05 -7.34 -23.42
N LYS A 208 15.14 -6.40 -23.64
CA LYS A 208 14.59 -5.50 -22.62
C LYS A 208 13.09 -5.35 -22.83
N TYR A 209 12.32 -5.96 -21.93
CA TYR A 209 10.87 -6.00 -21.98
C TYR A 209 10.28 -5.33 -20.74
N TYR A 210 9.16 -4.63 -20.92
CA TYR A 210 8.28 -4.29 -19.81
C TYR A 210 6.80 -4.33 -20.21
N GLN A 211 5.94 -4.41 -19.21
CA GLN A 211 4.49 -4.29 -19.38
C GLN A 211 3.84 -3.80 -18.09
N ILE A 212 2.87 -2.89 -18.21
CA ILE A 212 1.94 -2.61 -17.11
C ILE A 212 0.77 -3.58 -17.25
N ALA A 213 0.97 -4.80 -16.75
CA ALA A 213 0.12 -5.95 -17.01
C ALA A 213 -1.01 -6.09 -15.98
N ARG A 214 -2.12 -6.72 -16.41
CA ARG A 214 -3.13 -7.20 -15.48
C ARG A 214 -2.87 -8.64 -15.08
N CYS A 215 -2.97 -8.90 -13.78
CA CYS A 215 -2.68 -10.17 -13.14
C CYS A 215 -3.88 -10.63 -12.32
N PHE A 216 -4.07 -11.95 -12.26
CA PHE A 216 -5.26 -12.57 -11.68
C PHE A 216 -4.87 -13.69 -10.72
N ARG A 217 -5.36 -13.65 -9.48
CA ARG A 217 -5.10 -14.70 -8.47
C ARG A 217 -6.38 -15.00 -7.70
N ASP A 218 -6.80 -16.26 -7.71
CA ASP A 218 -7.94 -16.75 -6.93
C ASP A 218 -7.49 -17.13 -5.50
N GLU A 219 -7.16 -16.10 -4.72
CA GLU A 219 -6.79 -16.21 -3.31
C GLU A 219 -7.88 -15.65 -2.40
N ASP A 220 -7.86 -16.05 -1.12
CA ASP A 220 -8.68 -15.42 -0.09
C ASP A 220 -8.39 -13.91 -0.01
N PHE A 221 -9.46 -13.11 0.04
CA PHE A 221 -9.34 -11.67 0.12
C PHE A 221 -8.69 -11.22 1.43
N ARG A 222 -7.78 -10.25 1.32
CA ARG A 222 -7.24 -9.48 2.43
C ARG A 222 -7.47 -7.99 2.14
N ALA A 223 -7.29 -7.14 3.15
CA ALA A 223 -7.50 -5.69 3.03
C ALA A 223 -6.75 -5.06 1.84
N ASP A 224 -5.62 -5.64 1.44
CA ASP A 224 -4.73 -5.20 0.37
C ASP A 224 -4.71 -6.12 -0.86
N ARG A 225 -5.54 -7.17 -0.92
CA ARG A 225 -5.55 -8.16 -2.01
C ARG A 225 -6.85 -8.16 -2.79
N GLN A 226 -6.74 -7.89 -4.08
CA GLN A 226 -7.84 -7.97 -5.05
C GLN A 226 -7.61 -9.13 -6.00
N PRO A 227 -8.68 -9.79 -6.50
CA PRO A 227 -8.54 -10.96 -7.38
C PRO A 227 -7.90 -10.59 -8.73
N GLU A 228 -8.05 -9.32 -9.10
CA GLU A 228 -7.45 -8.72 -10.29
C GLU A 228 -6.66 -7.47 -9.86
N PHE A 229 -5.37 -7.43 -10.19
CA PHE A 229 -4.46 -6.35 -9.81
C PHE A 229 -3.45 -6.06 -10.92
N THR A 230 -2.76 -4.93 -10.83
CA THR A 230 -1.85 -4.46 -11.88
C THR A 230 -0.41 -4.56 -11.43
N GLN A 231 0.45 -5.12 -12.27
CA GLN A 231 1.89 -5.16 -12.06
C GLN A 231 2.59 -4.25 -13.07
N PHE A 232 3.68 -3.63 -12.63
CA PHE A 232 4.74 -3.19 -13.52
C PHE A 232 5.73 -4.35 -13.62
N ASP A 233 5.66 -5.07 -14.73
CA ASP A 233 6.45 -6.26 -15.01
C ASP A 233 7.58 -5.87 -15.97
N LEU A 234 8.80 -6.34 -15.70
CA LEU A 234 9.97 -6.10 -16.55
C LEU A 234 10.86 -7.34 -16.60
N GLU A 235 11.64 -7.46 -17.66
CA GLU A 235 12.62 -8.53 -17.86
C GLU A 235 13.79 -8.03 -18.72
N MET A 236 14.99 -8.54 -18.44
CA MET A 236 16.22 -8.16 -19.14
C MET A 236 17.07 -9.40 -19.45
N SER A 237 17.76 -9.40 -20.60
CA SER A 237 18.76 -10.42 -20.98
C SER A 237 20.18 -9.94 -20.71
N PHE A 238 21.10 -10.87 -20.47
CA PHE A 238 22.54 -10.59 -20.30
C PHE A 238 22.87 -9.64 -19.15
N VAL A 239 22.10 -9.73 -18.06
CA VAL A 239 22.24 -8.90 -16.86
C VAL A 239 22.63 -9.72 -15.65
N ASP A 240 23.18 -9.05 -14.64
CA ASP A 240 23.21 -9.56 -13.27
C ASP A 240 22.17 -8.87 -12.37
N GLN A 241 22.18 -9.20 -11.08
CA GLN A 241 21.27 -8.61 -10.11
C GLN A 241 21.41 -7.08 -10.02
N GLU A 242 22.63 -6.55 -10.09
CA GLU A 242 22.90 -5.12 -9.92
C GLU A 242 22.27 -4.30 -11.04
N ASP A 243 22.32 -4.80 -12.27
CA ASP A 243 21.69 -4.16 -13.42
C ASP A 243 20.17 -4.02 -13.23
N VAL A 244 19.49 -5.08 -12.75
CA VAL A 244 18.04 -5.06 -12.55
C VAL A 244 17.64 -4.13 -11.41
N LEU A 245 18.38 -4.19 -10.29
CA LEU A 245 18.18 -3.30 -9.14
C LEU A 245 18.34 -1.83 -9.54
N ALA A 246 19.35 -1.50 -10.34
CA ALA A 246 19.59 -0.13 -10.81
C ALA A 246 18.42 0.41 -11.66
N ILE A 247 17.85 -0.41 -12.55
CA ILE A 247 16.67 -0.02 -13.33
C ILE A 247 15.45 0.19 -12.43
N ALA A 248 15.19 -0.75 -11.50
CA ALA A 248 14.08 -0.62 -10.55
C ALA A 248 14.21 0.63 -9.67
N GLU A 249 15.40 0.89 -9.12
CA GLU A 249 15.72 2.11 -8.37
C GLU A 249 15.48 3.37 -9.20
N LYS A 250 15.90 3.38 -10.47
CA LYS A 250 15.67 4.52 -11.38
C LYS A 250 14.18 4.78 -11.59
N VAL A 251 13.38 3.74 -11.81
CA VAL A 251 11.92 3.86 -11.99
C VAL A 251 11.29 4.43 -10.71
N VAL A 252 11.58 3.84 -9.55
CA VAL A 252 10.98 4.25 -8.28
C VAL A 252 11.41 5.67 -7.89
N ALA A 253 12.70 6.00 -7.99
CA ALA A 253 13.20 7.35 -7.70
C ALA A 253 12.55 8.41 -8.62
N GLN A 254 12.41 8.10 -9.92
CA GLN A 254 11.77 9.02 -10.86
C GLN A 254 10.28 9.23 -10.56
N VAL A 255 9.57 8.15 -10.20
CA VAL A 255 8.15 8.22 -9.79
C VAL A 255 8.01 9.07 -8.54
N TRP A 256 8.80 8.82 -7.48
CA TRP A 256 8.71 9.61 -6.25
C TRP A 256 9.04 11.08 -6.48
N ARG A 257 10.08 11.37 -7.27
CA ARG A 257 10.44 12.75 -7.59
C ARG A 257 9.35 13.49 -8.38
N GLU A 258 8.85 12.91 -9.48
CA GLU A 258 7.89 13.61 -10.36
C GLU A 258 6.46 13.65 -9.81
N VAL A 259 6.08 12.65 -9.01
CA VAL A 259 4.68 12.47 -8.59
C VAL A 259 4.47 12.93 -7.15
N VAL A 260 5.45 12.68 -6.27
CA VAL A 260 5.36 13.00 -4.84
C VAL A 260 6.19 14.25 -4.50
N GLY A 261 7.21 14.59 -5.29
CA GLY A 261 8.16 15.65 -4.98
C GLY A 261 9.20 15.22 -3.94
N PHE A 262 9.46 13.92 -3.81
CA PHE A 262 10.41 13.35 -2.87
C PHE A 262 11.70 12.93 -3.59
N GLU A 263 12.84 13.47 -3.17
CA GLU A 263 14.15 13.07 -3.68
C GLU A 263 14.68 11.86 -2.90
N MET A 264 14.82 10.74 -3.61
CA MET A 264 15.29 9.48 -3.05
C MET A 264 16.81 9.42 -3.06
N LYS A 265 17.41 9.00 -1.94
CA LYS A 265 18.85 8.72 -1.89
C LYS A 265 19.12 7.34 -2.50
N LEU A 266 19.90 7.33 -3.57
CA LEU A 266 20.36 6.11 -4.23
C LEU A 266 21.88 5.87 -3.98
N PRO A 267 22.37 4.62 -4.03
CA PRO A 267 21.58 3.39 -4.14
C PRO A 267 20.74 3.14 -2.86
N LEU A 268 19.67 2.35 -2.99
CA LEU A 268 18.84 2.00 -1.84
C LEU A 268 19.63 1.09 -0.88
N PRO A 269 19.38 1.19 0.44
CA PRO A 269 19.98 0.28 1.40
C PRO A 269 19.54 -1.16 1.10
N ARG A 270 20.38 -2.12 1.51
CA ARG A 270 20.13 -3.54 1.30
C ARG A 270 20.24 -4.30 2.61
N MET A 271 19.42 -5.33 2.74
CA MET A 271 19.38 -6.22 3.90
C MET A 271 19.18 -7.65 3.40
N THR A 272 19.95 -8.59 3.92
CA THR A 272 19.69 -10.01 3.62
C THR A 272 18.39 -10.45 4.28
N TYR A 273 17.66 -11.38 3.67
CA TYR A 273 16.48 -12.02 4.24
C TYR A 273 16.72 -12.49 5.69
N ALA A 274 17.85 -13.14 5.96
CA ALA A 274 18.21 -13.59 7.30
C ALA A 274 18.21 -12.44 8.33
N VAL A 275 18.91 -11.35 8.04
CA VAL A 275 18.91 -10.14 8.89
C VAL A 275 17.52 -9.52 9.02
N ALA A 276 16.72 -9.48 7.96
CA ALA A 276 15.36 -8.95 8.00
C ALA A 276 14.47 -9.77 8.96
N MET A 277 14.52 -11.10 8.84
CA MET A 277 13.81 -12.02 9.73
C MET A 277 14.33 -11.96 11.17
N ASP A 278 15.64 -11.95 11.37
CA ASP A 278 16.26 -11.92 12.70
C ASP A 278 15.98 -10.62 13.46
N LYS A 279 16.02 -9.46 12.77
CA LYS A 279 15.83 -8.15 13.40
C LYS A 279 14.40 -7.67 13.43
N TYR A 280 13.56 -8.07 12.48
CA TYR A 280 12.22 -7.49 12.30
C TYR A 280 11.11 -8.52 12.24
N GLY A 281 11.44 -9.82 12.17
CA GLY A 281 10.45 -10.89 12.08
C GLY A 281 9.63 -10.80 10.80
N SER A 282 10.20 -10.23 9.73
CA SER A 282 9.55 -10.06 8.44
C SER A 282 10.57 -9.83 7.34
N ASP A 283 10.31 -10.41 6.17
CA ASP A 283 10.96 -10.17 4.89
C ASP A 283 10.57 -8.85 4.22
N LYS A 284 9.66 -8.08 4.85
CA LYS A 284 9.23 -6.74 4.43
C LYS A 284 9.21 -5.79 5.63
N PRO A 285 10.39 -5.51 6.23
CA PRO A 285 10.46 -4.79 7.49
C PRO A 285 10.07 -3.32 7.34
N ASP A 286 9.23 -2.82 8.25
CA ASP A 286 8.97 -1.39 8.39
C ASP A 286 10.13 -0.73 9.16
N LEU A 287 10.99 -0.02 8.42
CA LEU A 287 12.19 0.65 8.94
C LEU A 287 11.94 2.07 9.45
N ARG A 288 10.68 2.55 9.46
CA ARG A 288 10.38 3.90 9.96
C ARG A 288 10.56 4.06 11.47
N PHE A 289 10.75 2.94 12.17
CA PHE A 289 11.10 2.84 13.58
C PHE A 289 12.05 1.66 13.79
N GLU A 290 12.86 1.66 14.85
CA GLU A 290 13.84 0.58 15.10
C GLU A 290 13.19 -0.64 15.76
N ASN A 291 12.91 -0.55 17.07
CA ASN A 291 12.32 -1.58 17.94
C ASN A 291 12.52 -3.03 17.47
N THR A 292 13.78 -3.45 17.32
CA THR A 292 14.13 -4.74 16.73
C THR A 292 13.81 -5.90 17.66
N LEU A 293 13.71 -7.10 17.08
CA LEU A 293 13.67 -8.35 17.82
C LEU A 293 15.03 -8.60 18.48
N ILE A 294 14.99 -9.27 19.63
CA ILE A 294 16.17 -9.71 20.39
C ILE A 294 16.12 -11.22 20.52
N GLU A 295 17.18 -11.92 20.07
CA GLU A 295 17.29 -13.36 20.28
C GLU A 295 17.71 -13.67 21.72
N CYS A 296 16.97 -14.55 22.37
CA CYS A 296 17.17 -14.99 23.75
C CYS A 296 17.45 -16.49 23.86
N THR A 297 17.62 -17.20 22.73
CA THR A 297 17.83 -18.65 22.69
C THR A 297 19.04 -19.08 23.53
N GLU A 298 20.20 -18.43 23.35
CA GLU A 298 21.41 -18.72 24.12
C GLU A 298 21.26 -18.31 25.60
N PHE A 299 20.60 -17.18 25.85
CA PHE A 299 20.33 -16.68 27.21
C PHE A 299 19.53 -17.70 28.04
N PHE A 300 18.54 -18.35 27.44
CA PHE A 300 17.69 -19.37 28.06
C PHE A 300 18.18 -20.82 27.87
N SER A 301 19.42 -21.03 27.42
CA SER A 301 19.96 -22.38 27.13
C SER A 301 19.95 -23.35 28.33
N ALA A 302 20.00 -22.82 29.55
CA ALA A 302 19.94 -23.59 30.79
C ALA A 302 18.62 -23.42 31.57
N THR A 303 17.57 -22.89 30.92
CA THR A 303 16.30 -22.58 31.59
C THR A 303 15.55 -23.84 32.02
N GLU A 304 14.96 -23.81 33.21
CA GLU A 304 14.02 -24.85 33.66
C GLU A 304 12.58 -24.55 33.23
N PHE A 305 12.32 -23.34 32.71
CA PHE A 305 11.00 -22.94 32.28
C PHE A 305 10.65 -23.61 30.94
N ARG A 306 9.82 -24.66 31.02
CA ARG A 306 9.45 -25.54 29.89
C ARG A 306 9.01 -24.81 28.61
N VAL A 307 8.40 -23.62 28.72
CA VAL A 307 7.96 -22.84 27.55
C VAL A 307 9.15 -22.32 26.74
N PHE A 308 10.27 -22.00 27.39
CA PHE A 308 11.48 -21.48 26.77
C PHE A 308 12.53 -22.56 26.45
N GLN A 309 12.25 -23.83 26.80
CA GLN A 309 13.01 -24.99 26.31
C GLN A 309 12.61 -25.30 24.85
N ALA A 310 12.92 -24.37 23.95
CA ALA A 310 12.52 -24.36 22.55
C ALA A 310 13.74 -24.12 21.63
N PRO A 311 13.68 -24.51 20.34
CA PRO A 311 14.80 -24.30 19.42
C PRO A 311 15.05 -22.82 19.10
N TYR A 312 14.06 -21.96 19.32
CA TYR A 312 14.21 -20.50 19.26
C TYR A 312 13.40 -19.85 20.39
N VAL A 313 14.00 -18.83 21.01
CA VAL A 313 13.32 -17.89 21.91
C VAL A 313 13.71 -16.48 21.48
N GLY A 314 12.72 -15.64 21.19
CA GLY A 314 12.93 -14.24 20.84
C GLY A 314 12.08 -13.31 21.69
N ALA A 315 12.47 -12.04 21.75
CA ALA A 315 11.80 -11.00 22.49
C ALA A 315 11.60 -9.72 21.67
N VAL A 316 10.63 -8.91 22.06
CA VAL A 316 10.45 -7.52 21.62
C VAL A 316 10.00 -6.67 22.79
N VAL A 317 10.52 -5.44 22.87
CA VAL A 317 10.24 -4.52 23.97
C VAL A 317 9.09 -3.57 23.58
N MET A 318 8.15 -3.37 24.51
CA MET A 318 7.12 -2.35 24.44
C MET A 318 7.47 -1.23 25.43
N PRO A 319 7.90 -0.06 24.94
CA PRO A 319 8.20 1.09 25.78
C PRO A 319 7.00 1.49 26.64
N GLY A 320 7.20 1.64 27.95
CA GLY A 320 6.14 2.00 28.91
C GLY A 320 5.08 0.92 29.14
N GLY A 321 5.27 -0.29 28.60
CA GLY A 321 4.29 -1.38 28.65
C GLY A 321 4.06 -1.99 30.02
N ALA A 322 4.92 -1.73 31.03
CA ALA A 322 4.70 -2.24 32.39
C ALA A 322 3.42 -1.69 33.04
N SER A 323 2.98 -0.52 32.60
CA SER A 323 1.75 0.15 33.06
C SER A 323 0.47 -0.42 32.43
N SER A 324 0.57 -1.35 31.47
CA SER A 324 -0.59 -1.91 30.78
C SER A 324 -1.52 -2.64 31.77
N PRO A 325 -2.83 -2.33 31.76
CA PRO A 325 -3.79 -3.01 32.62
C PRO A 325 -3.89 -4.48 32.24
N ARG A 326 -4.21 -5.34 33.22
CA ARG A 326 -4.29 -6.80 33.00
C ARG A 326 -5.15 -7.20 31.80
N ARG A 327 -6.28 -6.51 31.59
CA ARG A 327 -7.18 -6.72 30.44
C ARG A 327 -6.48 -6.52 29.09
N GLU A 328 -5.56 -5.56 29.00
CA GLU A 328 -4.78 -5.34 27.77
C GLU A 328 -3.79 -6.47 27.53
N LEU A 329 -3.09 -6.93 28.58
CA LEU A 329 -2.16 -8.06 28.50
C LEU A 329 -2.86 -9.37 28.14
N ASP A 330 -4.09 -9.58 28.62
CA ASP A 330 -4.93 -10.71 28.22
C ASP A 330 -5.39 -10.57 26.75
N ALA A 331 -5.70 -9.35 26.28
CA ALA A 331 -6.02 -9.10 24.87
C ALA A 331 -4.83 -9.40 23.95
N TRP A 332 -3.58 -9.16 24.38
CA TRP A 332 -2.38 -9.58 23.66
C TRP A 332 -2.27 -11.10 23.52
N GLN A 333 -2.68 -11.88 24.55
CA GLN A 333 -2.73 -13.34 24.45
C GLN A 333 -3.69 -13.80 23.36
N GLU A 334 -4.92 -13.28 23.38
CA GLU A 334 -5.96 -13.65 22.42
C GLU A 334 -5.58 -13.19 21.00
N TRP A 335 -4.95 -12.02 20.88
CA TRP A 335 -4.43 -11.51 19.61
C TRP A 335 -3.35 -12.42 19.01
N ALA A 336 -2.47 -12.98 19.84
CA ALA A 336 -1.45 -13.93 19.41
C ALA A 336 -2.06 -15.30 19.03
N LYS A 337 -3.02 -15.80 19.82
CA LYS A 337 -3.73 -17.05 19.53
C LYS A 337 -4.52 -17.00 18.22
N ALA A 338 -5.14 -15.86 17.92
CA ALA A 338 -5.83 -15.64 16.65
C ALA A 338 -4.89 -15.76 15.42
N ARG A 339 -3.56 -15.71 15.64
CA ARG A 339 -2.51 -15.88 14.62
C ARG A 339 -1.83 -17.25 14.69
N GLY A 340 -2.43 -18.22 15.38
CA GLY A 340 -1.92 -19.59 15.50
C GLY A 340 -0.87 -19.80 16.58
N ALA A 341 -0.52 -18.78 17.37
CA ALA A 341 0.39 -18.94 18.49
C ALA A 341 -0.29 -19.63 19.69
N LYS A 342 0.49 -20.29 20.54
CA LYS A 342 -0.03 -20.87 21.81
C LYS A 342 -0.31 -19.81 22.88
N GLY A 343 0.35 -18.65 22.77
CA GLY A 343 0.26 -17.50 23.66
C GLY A 343 1.38 -16.52 23.38
N LEU A 344 1.45 -15.45 24.16
CA LEU A 344 2.51 -14.44 24.08
C LEU A 344 3.09 -14.20 25.48
N ALA A 345 4.21 -14.86 25.79
CA ALA A 345 4.83 -14.71 27.11
C ALA A 345 5.26 -13.26 27.35
N TYR A 346 5.23 -12.78 28.60
CA TYR A 346 5.68 -11.43 28.90
C TYR A 346 6.27 -11.28 30.31
N VAL A 347 7.18 -10.31 30.44
CA VAL A 347 7.75 -9.80 31.68
C VAL A 347 7.45 -8.30 31.74
N LEU A 348 7.09 -7.79 32.92
CA LEU A 348 6.93 -6.35 33.18
C LEU A 348 8.13 -5.89 34.00
N VAL A 349 8.80 -4.83 33.57
CA VAL A 349 9.88 -4.20 34.33
C VAL A 349 9.28 -3.04 35.12
N GLY A 350 9.16 -3.20 36.44
CA GLY A 350 8.65 -2.17 37.33
C GLY A 350 9.52 -0.90 37.31
N GLU A 351 8.98 0.20 37.83
CA GLU A 351 9.74 1.47 37.99
C GLU A 351 10.92 1.32 38.96
N ASP A 352 10.91 0.31 39.82
CA ASP A 352 11.99 -0.05 40.74
C ASP A 352 12.93 -1.13 40.17
N GLY A 353 12.76 -1.49 38.89
CA GLY A 353 13.50 -2.55 38.22
C GLY A 353 13.05 -3.97 38.59
N THR A 354 12.03 -4.14 39.43
CA THR A 354 11.52 -5.47 39.78
C THR A 354 10.77 -6.12 38.62
N LEU A 355 10.94 -7.43 38.45
CA LEU A 355 10.28 -8.17 37.37
C LEU A 355 8.92 -8.70 37.81
N GLY A 356 7.88 -8.26 37.11
CA GLY A 356 6.50 -8.73 37.24
C GLY A 356 6.07 -9.62 36.06
N GLY A 357 4.86 -10.16 36.17
CA GLY A 357 4.24 -10.97 35.12
C GLY A 357 4.37 -12.49 35.33
N PRO A 358 3.71 -13.29 34.48
CA PRO A 358 3.65 -14.74 34.64
C PRO A 358 4.99 -15.42 34.35
N VAL A 359 5.80 -14.87 33.43
CA VAL A 359 7.12 -15.42 33.10
C VAL A 359 8.11 -15.21 34.24
N ALA A 360 8.15 -14.02 34.84
CA ALA A 360 9.10 -13.67 35.89
C ALA A 360 9.08 -14.65 37.09
N LYS A 361 7.92 -15.24 37.40
CA LYS A 361 7.77 -16.24 38.48
C LYS A 361 8.46 -17.58 38.21
N ASN A 362 8.85 -17.85 36.96
CA ASN A 362 9.43 -19.11 36.52
C ASN A 362 10.90 -18.96 36.09
N LEU A 363 11.45 -17.75 36.18
CA LEU A 363 12.86 -17.49 35.89
C LEU A 363 13.72 -17.77 37.13
N SER A 364 14.91 -18.30 36.91
CA SER A 364 15.96 -18.38 37.93
C SER A 364 16.43 -16.99 38.36
N GLU A 365 17.16 -16.91 39.47
CA GLU A 365 17.76 -15.63 39.92
C GLU A 365 18.71 -15.04 38.86
N LYS A 366 19.48 -15.90 38.17
CA LYS A 366 20.41 -15.47 37.12
C LYS A 366 19.67 -14.90 35.91
N GLU A 367 18.62 -15.57 35.45
CA GLU A 367 17.80 -15.10 34.33
C GLU A 367 17.08 -13.80 34.68
N SER A 368 16.51 -13.71 35.89
CA SER A 368 15.80 -12.52 36.37
C SER A 368 16.74 -11.31 36.48
N ALA A 369 17.97 -11.49 36.94
CA ALA A 369 18.93 -10.40 37.05
C ALA A 369 19.45 -9.89 35.69
N GLY A 370 19.42 -10.72 34.64
CA GLY A 370 20.04 -10.41 33.35
C GLY A 370 19.07 -10.04 32.22
N ILE A 371 17.80 -10.47 32.30
CA ILE A 371 16.90 -10.44 31.13
C ILE A 371 16.56 -9.04 30.65
N ALA A 372 16.35 -8.08 31.56
CA ALA A 372 16.04 -6.70 31.19
C ALA A 372 17.23 -6.07 30.43
N ALA A 373 18.45 -6.24 30.95
CA ALA A 373 19.66 -5.75 30.29
C ALA A 373 19.92 -6.44 28.94
N HIS A 374 19.70 -7.76 28.85
CA HIS A 374 19.84 -8.52 27.60
C HIS A 374 18.90 -8.02 26.50
N CYS A 375 17.66 -7.70 26.86
CA CYS A 375 16.66 -7.17 25.93
C CYS A 375 16.77 -5.65 25.71
N GLY A 376 17.66 -4.95 26.42
CA GLY A 376 17.73 -3.48 26.39
C GLY A 376 16.48 -2.79 26.93
N ALA A 377 15.73 -3.45 27.81
CA ALA A 377 14.52 -2.90 28.42
C ALA A 377 14.85 -1.99 29.61
N GLY A 378 14.19 -0.84 29.68
CA GLY A 378 14.28 0.09 30.80
C GLY A 378 13.22 -0.15 31.87
N GLU A 379 13.33 0.59 32.97
CA GLU A 379 12.29 0.69 33.99
C GLU A 379 10.97 1.18 33.35
N GLY A 380 9.87 0.49 33.63
CA GLY A 380 8.55 0.80 33.07
C GLY A 380 8.20 0.08 31.77
N ASP A 381 9.11 -0.71 31.19
CA ASP A 381 8.86 -1.42 29.92
C ASP A 381 8.22 -2.80 30.10
N ALA A 382 7.58 -3.30 29.04
CA ALA A 382 7.18 -4.70 28.95
C ALA A 382 8.03 -5.43 27.91
N ILE A 383 8.45 -6.65 28.22
CA ILE A 383 9.19 -7.53 27.31
C ILE A 383 8.23 -8.65 26.89
N PHE A 384 7.88 -8.73 25.62
CA PHE A 384 7.10 -9.82 25.05
C PHE A 384 8.01 -10.89 24.46
N PHE A 385 7.61 -12.16 24.55
CA PHE A 385 8.39 -13.31 24.11
C PHE A 385 7.58 -14.25 23.23
N ALA A 386 8.24 -14.82 22.23
CA ALA A 386 7.78 -15.97 21.47
C ALA A 386 8.84 -17.07 21.52
N ALA A 387 8.40 -18.32 21.70
CA ALA A 387 9.26 -19.48 21.77
C ALA A 387 8.65 -20.65 21.00
N GLY A 388 9.47 -21.36 20.21
CA GLY A 388 9.02 -22.45 19.36
C GLY A 388 9.88 -22.60 18.11
N GLU A 389 9.25 -22.96 16.99
CA GLU A 389 9.87 -22.93 15.67
C GLU A 389 10.30 -21.50 15.32
N ARG A 390 11.46 -21.34 14.68
CA ARG A 390 12.13 -20.05 14.49
C ARG A 390 11.29 -19.11 13.62
N SER A 391 10.88 -19.54 12.44
CA SER A 391 10.13 -18.72 11.48
C SER A 391 8.78 -18.27 12.06
N ALA A 392 8.00 -19.19 12.62
CA ALA A 392 6.73 -18.89 13.26
C ALA A 392 6.87 -17.91 14.44
N SER A 393 7.91 -18.07 15.25
CA SER A 393 8.17 -17.19 16.41
C SER A 393 8.63 -15.79 15.97
N GLN A 394 9.50 -15.71 14.95
CA GLN A 394 9.93 -14.46 14.34
C GLN A 394 8.74 -13.71 13.72
N ASN A 395 7.92 -14.38 12.92
CA ASN A 395 6.71 -13.81 12.32
C ASN A 395 5.74 -13.26 13.38
N LEU A 396 5.54 -13.99 14.48
CA LEU A 396 4.71 -13.51 15.59
C LEU A 396 5.29 -12.23 16.21
N LEU A 397 6.59 -12.23 16.53
CA LEU A 397 7.25 -11.07 17.14
C LEU A 397 7.31 -9.86 16.20
N GLY A 398 7.50 -10.07 14.89
CA GLY A 398 7.42 -9.01 13.88
C GLY A 398 6.03 -8.38 13.83
N ALA A 399 4.97 -9.18 13.94
CA ALA A 399 3.61 -8.68 14.04
C ALA A 399 3.37 -7.92 15.35
N VAL A 400 3.88 -8.42 16.48
CA VAL A 400 3.82 -7.74 17.79
C VAL A 400 4.56 -6.40 17.74
N ARG A 401 5.75 -6.37 17.13
CA ARG A 401 6.55 -5.15 16.91
C ARG A 401 5.76 -4.07 16.18
N LEU A 402 5.08 -4.41 15.08
CA LEU A 402 4.25 -3.45 14.32
C LEU A 402 3.07 -2.94 15.14
N GLU A 403 2.43 -3.80 15.93
CA GLU A 403 1.32 -3.40 16.80
C GLU A 403 1.81 -2.49 17.94
N ILE A 404 2.97 -2.77 18.54
CA ILE A 404 3.64 -1.87 19.50
C ILE A 404 3.93 -0.52 18.82
N GLY A 405 4.50 -0.54 17.61
CA GLY A 405 4.82 0.67 16.86
C GLY A 405 3.60 1.58 16.67
N LYS A 406 2.42 1.00 16.42
CA LYS A 406 1.15 1.74 16.32
C LYS A 406 0.68 2.26 17.67
N ARG A 407 0.62 1.40 18.70
CA ARG A 407 0.08 1.77 20.03
C ARG A 407 0.93 2.80 20.76
N CYS A 408 2.25 2.67 20.63
CA CYS A 408 3.22 3.56 21.26
C CYS A 408 3.60 4.75 20.37
N ASN A 409 2.93 4.91 19.21
CA ASN A 409 3.18 5.99 18.25
C ASN A 409 4.66 6.13 17.86
N LEU A 410 5.33 5.01 17.59
CA LEU A 410 6.76 4.96 17.24
C LEU A 410 6.99 5.09 15.73
N ILE A 411 5.97 4.82 14.92
CA ILE A 411 6.07 4.84 13.46
C ILE A 411 6.02 6.29 12.98
N ALA A 412 7.14 6.78 12.42
CA ALA A 412 7.22 8.14 11.90
C ALA A 412 6.27 8.35 10.70
N GLU A 413 5.25 9.19 10.88
CA GLU A 413 4.34 9.59 9.81
C GLU A 413 5.05 10.42 8.74
N GLY A 414 4.66 10.25 7.48
CA GLY A 414 5.23 10.99 6.34
C GLY A 414 6.67 10.61 5.96
N LYS A 415 7.28 9.64 6.64
CA LYS A 415 8.61 9.11 6.31
C LYS A 415 8.51 7.97 5.30
N TRP A 416 9.41 7.97 4.31
CA TRP A 416 9.58 6.90 3.33
C TRP A 416 10.91 6.19 3.60
N GLU A 417 10.87 4.87 3.84
CA GLU A 417 12.06 4.06 4.07
C GLU A 417 12.09 2.89 3.09
N PHE A 418 12.84 3.07 2.01
CA PHE A 418 13.01 2.05 0.99
C PHE A 418 14.13 1.09 1.35
N LEU A 419 13.96 -0.19 1.03
CA LEU A 419 14.93 -1.23 1.28
C LEU A 419 14.87 -2.30 0.19
N TRP A 420 16.04 -2.81 -0.22
CA TRP A 420 16.12 -4.11 -0.89
C TRP A 420 16.30 -5.23 0.14
N VAL A 421 15.40 -6.22 0.12
CA VAL A 421 15.62 -7.50 0.79
C VAL A 421 16.17 -8.48 -0.24
N VAL A 422 17.38 -8.97 -0.01
CA VAL A 422 18.12 -9.86 -0.92
C VAL A 422 18.44 -11.18 -0.22
N ASP A 423 19.01 -12.15 -0.93
CA ASP A 423 19.54 -13.38 -0.35
C ASP A 423 18.46 -14.22 0.34
N ALA A 424 17.27 -14.25 -0.28
CA ALA A 424 16.18 -15.11 0.16
C ALA A 424 16.55 -16.60 0.00
N PRO A 425 16.05 -17.49 0.87
CA PRO A 425 16.12 -18.92 0.65
C PRO A 425 15.49 -19.29 -0.69
N MET A 426 16.05 -20.28 -1.36
CA MET A 426 15.52 -20.76 -2.64
C MET A 426 14.26 -21.61 -2.43
N PHE A 427 14.22 -22.36 -1.33
CA PHE A 427 13.13 -23.27 -1.00
C PHE A 427 12.70 -23.14 0.46
N GLU A 428 11.45 -23.48 0.73
CA GLU A 428 10.91 -23.67 2.07
C GLU A 428 10.33 -25.09 2.22
N PRO A 429 10.40 -25.70 3.41
CA PRO A 429 9.88 -27.04 3.63
C PRO A 429 8.34 -27.05 3.59
N THR A 430 7.77 -28.11 3.05
CA THR A 430 6.32 -28.33 3.04
C THR A 430 5.89 -29.28 4.18
N ASP A 431 4.63 -29.19 4.60
CA ASP A 431 4.09 -30.01 5.71
C ASP A 431 4.18 -31.53 5.46
N ASP A 432 4.18 -31.94 4.19
CA ASP A 432 4.31 -33.31 3.72
C ASP A 432 5.78 -33.78 3.56
N GLY A 433 6.74 -32.98 4.01
CA GLY A 433 8.17 -33.33 4.05
C GLY A 433 8.92 -33.08 2.74
N GLY A 434 8.35 -32.27 1.85
CA GLY A 434 8.95 -31.81 0.60
C GLY A 434 9.53 -30.40 0.69
N TRP A 435 9.78 -29.81 -0.48
CA TRP A 435 10.27 -28.45 -0.64
C TRP A 435 9.42 -27.73 -1.69
N THR A 436 9.08 -26.48 -1.43
CA THR A 436 8.44 -25.58 -2.40
C THR A 436 9.30 -24.34 -2.63
N ALA A 437 9.15 -23.68 -3.77
CA ALA A 437 9.90 -22.47 -4.08
C ALA A 437 9.38 -21.28 -3.25
N VAL A 438 10.30 -20.48 -2.70
CA VAL A 438 9.95 -19.29 -1.90
C VAL A 438 9.32 -18.18 -2.77
N HIS A 439 9.87 -17.95 -3.97
CA HIS A 439 9.35 -16.95 -4.90
C HIS A 439 8.58 -17.60 -6.05
N HIS A 440 9.30 -18.28 -6.96
CA HIS A 440 8.70 -19.08 -8.03
C HIS A 440 9.68 -20.14 -8.53
N PRO A 441 9.21 -21.21 -9.19
CA PRO A 441 10.07 -22.33 -9.64
C PRO A 441 11.16 -21.95 -10.65
N PHE A 442 11.04 -20.81 -11.34
CA PHE A 442 12.03 -20.35 -12.33
C PHE A 442 13.17 -19.51 -11.75
N THR A 443 13.25 -19.35 -10.43
CA THR A 443 14.29 -18.53 -9.80
C THR A 443 15.63 -19.27 -9.83
N GLY A 444 16.69 -18.59 -10.29
CA GLY A 444 18.03 -19.16 -10.30
C GLY A 444 18.65 -19.22 -8.90
N PRO A 445 19.42 -20.28 -8.55
CA PRO A 445 20.25 -20.26 -7.35
C PRO A 445 21.38 -19.23 -7.51
N LYS A 446 21.86 -18.68 -6.41
CA LYS A 446 23.12 -17.94 -6.41
C LYS A 446 24.28 -18.83 -6.92
N PRO A 447 25.35 -18.26 -7.50
CA PRO A 447 26.39 -19.04 -8.20
C PRO A 447 27.07 -20.06 -7.29
N GLU A 448 27.30 -19.70 -6.02
CA GLU A 448 27.89 -20.57 -5.00
C GLU A 448 27.00 -21.77 -4.64
N PHE A 449 25.68 -21.70 -4.87
CA PHE A 449 24.73 -22.80 -4.64
C PHE A 449 24.35 -23.56 -5.91
N SER A 450 24.76 -23.11 -7.10
CA SER A 450 24.39 -23.67 -8.41
C SER A 450 24.60 -25.19 -8.53
N LYS A 451 25.58 -25.76 -7.83
CA LYS A 451 25.90 -27.20 -7.84
C LYS A 451 25.35 -27.98 -6.65
N THR A 452 24.90 -27.29 -5.60
CA THR A 452 24.55 -27.88 -4.31
C THR A 452 23.07 -27.76 -3.97
N PHE A 453 22.33 -26.83 -4.57
CA PHE A 453 20.95 -26.52 -4.19
C PHE A 453 20.01 -27.73 -4.20
N ALA A 454 20.21 -28.70 -5.10
CA ALA A 454 19.40 -29.92 -5.14
C ALA A 454 19.76 -30.95 -4.05
N LYS A 455 21.00 -30.91 -3.53
CA LYS A 455 21.48 -31.81 -2.47
C LYS A 455 21.31 -31.21 -1.08
N ASP A 456 21.34 -29.89 -0.99
CA ASP A 456 21.20 -29.11 0.23
C ASP A 456 20.22 -27.94 0.00
N PRO A 457 18.92 -28.25 -0.19
CA PRO A 457 17.89 -27.24 -0.48
C PRO A 457 17.67 -26.27 0.68
N ALA A 458 17.94 -26.70 1.92
CA ALA A 458 17.73 -25.91 3.13
C ALA A 458 18.62 -24.67 3.21
N ASN A 459 19.85 -24.76 2.69
CA ASN A 459 20.84 -23.67 2.75
C ASN A 459 20.96 -22.91 1.43
N ALA A 460 20.27 -23.34 0.38
CA ALA A 460 20.38 -22.73 -0.94
C ALA A 460 19.76 -21.33 -0.95
N LEU A 461 20.52 -20.34 -1.43
CA LEU A 461 20.03 -18.97 -1.61
C LEU A 461 19.72 -18.69 -3.08
N ALA A 462 18.71 -17.86 -3.29
CA ALA A 462 18.22 -17.47 -4.61
C ALA A 462 18.81 -16.15 -5.11
N TYR A 463 18.92 -16.00 -6.43
CA TYR A 463 18.92 -14.69 -7.09
C TYR A 463 17.50 -14.14 -7.09
N ALA A 464 17.06 -13.70 -5.92
CA ALA A 464 15.77 -13.07 -5.70
C ALA A 464 15.94 -11.85 -4.80
N TYR A 465 15.06 -10.88 -5.02
CA TYR A 465 15.13 -9.60 -4.36
C TYR A 465 13.75 -8.96 -4.34
N ASP A 466 13.42 -8.36 -3.21
CA ASP A 466 12.19 -7.61 -3.01
C ASP A 466 12.52 -6.16 -2.66
N ILE A 467 11.81 -5.22 -3.30
CA ILE A 467 11.83 -3.82 -2.89
C ILE A 467 10.70 -3.58 -1.90
N VAL A 468 11.04 -3.03 -0.74
CA VAL A 468 10.14 -2.79 0.38
C VAL A 468 10.05 -1.29 0.61
N LEU A 469 8.85 -0.81 0.96
CA LEU A 469 8.54 0.56 1.34
C LEU A 469 7.69 0.62 2.61
#